data_AF-A0A373FS51-F1
#
_entry.id   AF-A0A373FS51-F1
#
_cell.length_a   1.000
_cell.length_b   1.000
_cell.length_c   1.000
_cell.angle_alpha   90.00
_cell.angle_beta   90.00
_cell.angle_gamma   90.00
#
_symmetry.space_group_name_H-M   'P 1'
#
loop_
_entity.id
_entity.type
_entity.pdbx_description
1 polymer ?
#
loop_
_entity_poly.entity_id
_entity_poly.type
_entity_poly.pdbx_seq_one_letter_code
_entity_poly.pdbx_strand_id
1 'polypeptide(L)'
;MFVDLDAQRGERIRSERDRLGLSQQKAADAAGVRREMWAKYEAGSEPGAKALAGMAMAGADVLFIVTGHRTPPVHPADALPEDERVLLNGYRLCNEAAKQHLKQAAALLAAGLPSGPPAEQRGMTMSNLGDGNVQIGSIGGSYSAVPPKPAPRKKTTK
;
A
#
# COMPACT_ATOMS: atom_id res chain seq x y z
N MET A 1 -22.88 -2.75 -24.30
CA MET A 1 -24.21 -2.36 -23.81
C MET A 1 -24.10 -0.91 -23.36
N PHE A 2 -24.52 0.04 -24.20
CA PHE A 2 -24.57 1.45 -23.80
C PHE A 2 -25.77 1.60 -22.87
N VAL A 3 -25.52 1.77 -21.57
CA VAL A 3 -26.56 2.14 -20.62
C VAL A 3 -27.03 3.53 -21.02
N ASP A 4 -28.33 3.74 -21.13
CA ASP A 4 -28.90 5.07 -21.38
C ASP A 4 -28.68 5.94 -20.12
N LEU A 5 -27.49 6.54 -20.06
CA LEU A 5 -26.99 7.31 -18.91
C LEU A 5 -27.83 8.58 -18.70
N ASP A 6 -28.53 9.05 -19.72
CA ASP A 6 -29.25 10.31 -19.74
C ASP A 6 -30.69 10.11 -19.25
N ALA A 7 -31.39 9.09 -19.76
CA ALA A 7 -32.78 8.83 -19.40
C ALA A 7 -32.96 8.52 -17.89
N GLN A 8 -31.99 7.85 -17.26
CA GLN A 8 -32.09 7.43 -15.86
C GLN A 8 -31.40 8.40 -14.88
N ARG A 9 -30.77 9.48 -15.35
CA ARG A 9 -30.00 10.38 -14.47
C ARG A 9 -30.85 11.07 -13.42
N GLY A 10 -32.01 11.58 -13.83
CA GLY A 10 -32.94 12.25 -12.92
C GLY A 10 -33.42 11.34 -11.79
N GLU A 11 -33.66 10.07 -12.11
CA GLU A 11 -34.00 9.04 -11.13
C GLU A 11 -32.84 8.75 -10.17
N ARG A 12 -31.60 8.67 -10.67
CA ARG A 12 -30.42 8.51 -9.81
C ARG A 12 -30.20 9.70 -8.88
N ILE A 13 -30.41 10.93 -9.37
CA ILE A 13 -30.36 12.15 -8.54
C ILE A 13 -31.43 12.10 -7.44
N ARG A 14 -32.66 11.69 -7.78
CA ARG A 14 -33.74 11.52 -6.82
C ARG A 14 -33.39 10.44 -5.78
N SER A 15 -32.89 9.29 -6.23
CA SER A 15 -32.46 8.18 -5.37
C SER A 15 -31.40 8.62 -4.37
N GLU A 16 -30.40 9.41 -4.80
CA GLU A 16 -29.38 9.94 -3.89
C GLU A 16 -29.95 10.97 -2.91
N ARG A 17 -30.84 11.85 -3.37
CA ARG A 17 -31.51 12.80 -2.47
C ARG A 17 -32.29 12.07 -1.38
N ASP A 18 -33.07 11.07 -1.75
CA ASP A 18 -33.88 10.28 -0.83
C ASP A 18 -32.99 9.46 0.12
N ARG A 19 -31.88 8.88 -0.36
CA ARG A 19 -30.87 8.19 0.48
C ARG A 19 -30.30 9.11 1.57
N LEU A 20 -30.11 10.39 1.26
CA LEU A 20 -29.61 11.39 2.21
C LEU A 20 -30.71 12.01 3.09
N GLY A 21 -31.99 11.63 2.89
CA GLY A 21 -33.12 12.20 3.63
C GLY A 21 -33.34 13.70 3.37
N LEU A 22 -32.90 14.20 2.22
CA LEU A 22 -33.00 15.62 1.88
C LEU A 22 -34.34 15.93 1.18
N SER A 23 -34.95 17.05 1.54
CA SER A 23 -36.03 17.62 0.74
C SER A 23 -35.47 18.24 -0.54
N GLN A 24 -36.30 18.44 -1.57
CA GLN A 24 -35.87 19.12 -2.80
C GLN A 24 -35.30 20.52 -2.54
N GLN A 25 -35.83 21.24 -1.54
CA GLN A 25 -35.27 22.55 -1.16
C GLN A 25 -33.86 22.41 -0.58
N LYS A 26 -33.66 21.50 0.39
CA LYS A 26 -32.34 21.27 1.00
C LYS A 26 -31.30 20.79 -0.01
N ALA A 27 -31.70 19.96 -0.96
CA ALA A 27 -30.82 19.51 -2.03
C ALA A 27 -30.46 20.64 -3.01
N ALA A 28 -31.42 21.51 -3.34
CA ALA A 28 -31.14 22.71 -4.12
C ALA A 28 -30.16 23.65 -3.41
N ASP A 29 -30.34 23.85 -2.10
CA ASP A 29 -29.45 24.67 -1.27
C ASP A 29 -28.02 24.07 -1.24
N ALA A 30 -27.90 22.76 -1.04
CA ALA A 30 -26.62 22.04 -1.09
C ALA A 30 -25.93 22.16 -2.47
N ALA A 31 -26.70 22.06 -3.55
CA ALA A 31 -26.21 22.22 -4.91
C ALA A 31 -25.96 23.69 -5.31
N GLY A 32 -26.32 24.66 -4.46
CA GLY A 32 -26.18 26.09 -4.75
C GLY A 32 -27.05 26.56 -5.92
N VAL A 33 -28.24 25.95 -6.11
CA VAL A 33 -29.18 26.27 -7.18
C VAL A 33 -30.57 26.59 -6.62
N ARG A 34 -31.46 27.13 -7.45
CA ARG A 34 -32.87 27.33 -7.08
C ARG A 34 -33.62 26.00 -7.03
N ARG A 35 -34.66 25.89 -6.20
CA ARG A 35 -35.53 24.70 -6.09
C ARG A 35 -36.09 24.23 -7.44
N GLU A 36 -36.48 25.17 -8.30
CA GLU A 36 -36.98 24.90 -9.64
C GLU A 36 -35.92 24.23 -10.53
N MET A 37 -34.66 24.66 -10.42
CA MET A 37 -33.54 24.05 -11.15
C MET A 37 -33.28 22.63 -10.67
N TRP A 38 -33.37 22.40 -9.35
CA TRP A 38 -33.26 21.06 -8.77
C TRP A 38 -34.35 20.12 -9.30
N ALA A 39 -35.60 20.60 -9.38
CA ALA A 39 -36.70 19.83 -9.97
C ALA A 39 -36.44 19.46 -11.44
N LYS A 40 -35.78 20.35 -12.22
CA LYS A 40 -35.36 20.03 -13.59
C LYS A 40 -34.29 18.95 -13.64
N TYR A 41 -33.34 18.94 -12.71
CA TYR A 41 -32.34 17.87 -12.63
C TYR A 41 -32.99 16.52 -12.35
N GLU A 42 -33.94 16.44 -11.42
CA GLU A 42 -34.70 15.21 -11.19
C GLU A 42 -35.59 14.79 -12.37
N ALA A 43 -35.92 15.72 -13.26
CA ALA A 43 -36.64 15.46 -14.51
C ALA A 43 -35.71 15.11 -15.68
N GLY A 44 -34.38 15.04 -15.47
CA GLY A 44 -33.41 14.60 -16.48
C GLY A 44 -32.55 15.72 -17.08
N SER A 45 -32.66 16.96 -16.63
CA SER A 45 -31.75 18.03 -17.05
C SER A 45 -30.32 17.76 -16.57
N GLU A 46 -29.34 18.14 -17.40
CA GLU A 46 -27.90 18.03 -17.12
C GLU A 46 -27.51 18.90 -15.90
N PRO A 47 -27.03 18.32 -14.78
CA PRO A 47 -26.51 19.10 -13.67
C PRO A 47 -25.12 19.67 -13.98
N GLY A 48 -24.91 20.94 -13.67
CA GLY A 48 -23.59 21.56 -13.80
C GLY A 48 -22.60 21.02 -12.75
N ALA A 49 -21.29 21.10 -13.04
CA ALA A 49 -20.23 20.63 -12.15
C ALA A 49 -20.29 21.23 -10.73
N LYS A 50 -20.69 22.50 -10.61
CA LYS A 50 -20.86 23.17 -9.29
C LYS A 50 -21.99 22.54 -8.46
N ALA A 51 -23.09 22.15 -9.11
CA ALA A 51 -24.20 21.48 -8.43
C ALA A 51 -23.79 20.08 -7.96
N LEU A 52 -23.06 19.33 -8.80
CA LEU A 52 -22.51 18.03 -8.41
C LEU A 52 -21.50 18.13 -7.27
N ALA A 53 -20.62 19.14 -7.30
CA ALA A 53 -19.67 19.39 -6.22
C ALA A 53 -20.37 19.69 -4.88
N GLY A 54 -21.42 20.53 -4.90
CA GLY A 54 -22.24 20.81 -3.72
C GLY A 54 -22.93 19.56 -3.17
N MET A 55 -23.45 18.70 -4.06
CA MET A 55 -24.05 17.42 -3.66
C MET A 55 -23.01 16.43 -3.12
N ALA A 56 -21.81 16.38 -3.67
CA ALA A 56 -20.71 15.59 -3.11
C ALA A 56 -20.37 16.02 -1.69
N MET A 57 -20.32 17.33 -1.41
CA MET A 57 -20.12 17.87 -0.06
C MET A 57 -21.26 17.49 0.89
N ALA A 58 -22.48 17.34 0.38
CA ALA A 58 -23.63 16.85 1.14
C ALA A 58 -23.65 15.30 1.29
N GLY A 59 -22.64 14.59 0.77
CA GLY A 59 -22.49 13.14 0.90
C GLY A 59 -23.15 12.31 -0.21
N ALA A 60 -23.55 12.95 -1.31
CA ALA A 60 -24.10 12.24 -2.48
C ALA A 60 -22.99 11.51 -3.24
N ASP A 61 -23.32 10.35 -3.78
CA ASP A 61 -22.44 9.59 -4.65
C ASP A 61 -22.52 10.15 -6.09
N VAL A 62 -21.61 11.08 -6.40
CA VAL A 62 -21.55 11.68 -7.75
C VAL A 62 -21.18 10.66 -8.82
N LEU A 63 -20.38 9.64 -8.49
CA LEU A 63 -20.05 8.57 -9.42
C LEU A 63 -21.32 7.81 -9.82
N PHE A 64 -22.18 7.49 -8.85
CA PHE A 64 -23.48 6.87 -9.13
C PHE A 64 -24.38 7.77 -9.97
N ILE A 65 -24.48 9.06 -9.63
CA ILE A 65 -25.32 10.01 -10.38
C ILE A 65 -24.92 10.03 -11.85
N VAL A 66 -23.62 10.13 -12.14
CA VAL A 66 -23.10 10.30 -13.50
C VAL A 66 -23.05 8.97 -14.27
N THR A 67 -22.61 7.88 -13.62
CA THR A 67 -22.27 6.62 -14.31
C THR A 67 -23.26 5.49 -14.08
N GLY A 68 -24.15 5.61 -13.09
CA GLY A 68 -25.02 4.52 -12.65
C GLY A 68 -24.34 3.48 -11.76
N HIS A 69 -23.02 3.53 -11.59
CA HIS A 69 -22.30 2.63 -10.69
C HIS A 69 -22.20 3.24 -9.30
N ARG A 70 -22.80 2.57 -8.31
CA ARG A 70 -22.62 2.94 -6.90
C ARG A 70 -21.18 2.70 -6.50
N THR A 71 -20.57 3.69 -5.87
CA THR A 71 -19.35 3.50 -5.11
C THR A 71 -19.68 2.47 -4.05
N PRO A 72 -19.01 1.29 -4.03
CA PRO A 72 -19.25 0.33 -2.97
C PRO A 72 -18.99 1.06 -1.64
N PRO A 73 -19.86 0.90 -0.63
CA PRO A 73 -19.52 1.37 0.70
C PRO A 73 -18.16 0.76 1.02
N VAL A 74 -17.18 1.58 1.40
CA VAL A 74 -15.87 1.06 1.83
C VAL A 74 -16.18 0.10 2.97
N HIS A 75 -16.15 -1.20 2.68
CA HIS A 75 -16.42 -2.20 3.69
C HIS A 75 -15.31 -2.03 4.73
N PRO A 76 -15.55 -2.23 6.02
CA PRO A 76 -14.47 -2.25 7.01
C PRO A 76 -13.33 -3.22 6.65
N ALA A 77 -13.60 -4.19 5.76
CA ALA A 77 -12.61 -5.09 5.17
C ALA A 77 -11.81 -4.46 4.00
N ASP A 78 -12.36 -3.46 3.31
CA ASP A 78 -11.70 -2.66 2.27
C ASP A 78 -11.05 -1.38 2.86
N ALA A 79 -11.44 -1.00 4.08
CA ALA A 79 -10.74 0.00 4.86
C ALA A 79 -9.42 -0.61 5.32
N LEU A 80 -8.30 0.01 4.93
CA LEU A 80 -6.98 -0.38 5.39
C LEU A 80 -6.99 -0.54 6.92
N PRO A 81 -6.68 -1.73 7.45
CA PRO A 81 -6.46 -1.97 8.87
C PRO A 81 -5.50 -0.94 9.48
N GLU A 82 -5.61 -0.69 10.79
CA GLU A 82 -4.85 0.38 11.45
C GLU A 82 -3.33 0.20 11.28
N ASP A 83 -2.84 -1.03 11.38
CA ASP A 83 -1.45 -1.39 11.13
C ASP A 83 -1.01 -1.10 9.69
N GLU A 84 -1.84 -1.41 8.68
CA GLU A 84 -1.57 -1.06 7.28
C GLU A 84 -1.56 0.46 7.07
N ARG A 85 -2.46 1.21 7.73
CA ARG A 85 -2.49 2.68 7.68
C ARG A 85 -1.23 3.30 8.27
N VAL A 86 -0.78 2.81 9.43
CA VAL A 86 0.45 3.27 10.08
C VAL A 86 1.65 3.02 9.17
N LEU A 87 1.74 1.83 8.57
CA LEU A 87 2.82 1.49 7.64
C LEU A 87 2.84 2.42 6.42
N LEU A 88 1.68 2.65 5.79
CA LEU A 88 1.56 3.56 4.64
C LEU A 88 1.89 5.00 4.99
N ASN A 89 1.45 5.48 6.16
CA ASN A 89 1.77 6.83 6.63
C ASN A 89 3.27 6.99 6.85
N GLY A 90 3.90 6.04 7.56
CA GLY A 90 5.35 6.01 7.75
C GLY A 90 6.11 6.02 6.43
N TYR A 91 5.73 5.14 5.49
CA TYR A 91 6.32 5.09 4.15
C TYR A 91 6.23 6.43 3.40
N ARG A 92 5.10 7.14 3.48
CA ARG A 92 4.91 8.44 2.79
C ARG A 92 5.78 9.54 3.38
N LEU A 93 6.03 9.51 4.68
CA LEU A 93 6.84 10.51 5.39
C LEU A 93 8.36 10.27 5.26
N CYS A 94 8.78 9.06 4.87
CA CYS A 94 10.18 8.73 4.67
C CYS A 94 10.82 9.47 3.48
N ASN A 95 12.14 9.67 3.54
CA ASN A 95 12.93 10.04 2.37
C ASN A 95 13.09 8.86 1.40
N GLU A 96 13.60 9.11 0.20
CA GLU A 96 13.67 8.09 -0.85
C GLU A 96 14.55 6.88 -0.47
N ALA A 97 15.68 7.09 0.21
CA ALA A 97 16.52 5.99 0.68
C ALA A 97 15.76 5.07 1.66
N ALA A 98 15.07 5.64 2.65
CA ALA A 98 14.28 4.89 3.62
C ALA A 98 13.08 4.17 2.97
N LYS A 99 12.43 4.78 1.97
CA LYS A 99 11.38 4.10 1.19
C LYS A 99 11.90 2.87 0.46
N GLN A 100 13.08 2.94 -0.14
CA GLN A 100 13.70 1.79 -0.82
C GLN A 100 14.00 0.66 0.16
N HIS A 101 14.57 0.98 1.32
CA HIS A 101 14.79 -0.02 2.38
C HIS A 101 13.50 -0.68 2.85
N LEU A 102 12.43 0.10 3.08
CA LEU A 102 11.14 -0.43 3.52
C LEU A 102 10.53 -1.38 2.47
N LYS A 103 10.62 -1.05 1.17
CA LYS A 103 10.18 -1.94 0.09
C LYS A 103 10.97 -3.25 0.05
N GLN A 104 12.30 -3.16 0.16
CA GLN A 104 13.17 -4.34 0.14
C GLN A 104 12.88 -5.25 1.34
N ALA A 105 12.77 -4.67 2.54
CA ALA A 105 12.45 -5.40 3.76
C ALA A 105 11.08 -6.07 3.67
N ALA A 106 10.06 -5.34 3.20
CA ALA A 106 8.72 -5.90 2.99
C ALA A 106 8.73 -7.04 1.98
N ALA A 107 9.44 -6.91 0.86
CA ALA A 107 9.55 -7.96 -0.16
C ALA A 107 10.27 -9.22 0.36
N LEU A 108 11.38 -9.05 1.10
CA LEU A 108 12.11 -10.16 1.71
C LEU A 108 11.25 -10.91 2.74
N LEU A 109 10.59 -10.18 3.62
CA LEU A 109 9.71 -10.75 4.64
C LEU A 109 8.49 -11.43 4.02
N ALA A 110 7.87 -10.82 3.00
CA ALA A 110 6.75 -11.42 2.27
C ALA A 110 7.15 -12.69 1.51
N ALA A 111 8.38 -12.78 1.04
CA ALA A 111 8.93 -13.99 0.41
C ALA A 111 9.25 -15.11 1.43
N GLY A 112 9.04 -14.89 2.73
CA GLY A 112 9.33 -15.87 3.79
C GLY A 112 10.83 -16.08 4.03
N LEU A 113 11.68 -15.19 3.50
CA LEU A 113 13.11 -15.22 3.78
C LEU A 113 13.35 -14.64 5.16
N PRO A 114 14.13 -15.31 6.03
CA PRO A 114 14.43 -14.77 7.34
C PRO A 114 15.13 -13.42 7.15
N SER A 115 14.55 -12.35 7.69
CA SER A 115 15.33 -11.18 8.08
C SER A 115 16.23 -11.63 9.22
N GLY A 116 17.33 -12.31 8.89
CA GLY A 116 18.36 -12.59 9.87
C GLY A 116 18.75 -11.28 10.53
N PRO A 117 19.05 -11.27 11.84
CA PRO A 117 19.70 -10.10 12.44
C PRO A 117 20.89 -9.72 11.55
N PRO A 118 21.24 -8.43 11.43
CA PRO A 118 22.48 -8.07 10.74
C PRO A 118 23.54 -8.97 11.32
N ALA A 119 24.18 -9.78 10.47
CA ALA A 119 25.25 -10.67 10.89
C ALA A 119 26.12 -9.81 11.79
N GLU A 120 26.12 -10.13 13.08
CA GLU A 120 26.90 -9.40 14.06
C GLU A 120 28.32 -9.55 13.52
N GLN A 121 28.83 -8.52 12.86
CA GLN A 121 30.23 -8.42 12.57
C GLN A 121 30.83 -8.30 13.95
N ARG A 122 31.10 -9.46 14.56
CA ARG A 122 32.05 -9.61 15.65
C ARG A 122 33.37 -9.20 15.01
N GLY A 123 33.57 -7.89 14.94
CA GLY A 123 34.87 -7.32 14.66
C GLY A 123 35.81 -7.95 15.67
N MET A 124 36.79 -8.69 15.17
CA MET A 124 37.82 -9.25 16.04
C MET A 124 38.67 -8.07 16.53
N THR A 125 38.32 -7.49 17.67
CA THR A 125 39.06 -6.39 18.28
C THR A 125 40.29 -6.97 18.97
N MET A 126 41.45 -6.88 18.33
CA MET A 126 42.74 -7.21 18.95
C MET A 126 43.30 -5.93 19.59
N SER A 127 43.58 -5.98 20.90
CA SER A 127 44.27 -4.90 21.61
C SER A 127 45.65 -5.40 22.05
N ASN A 128 46.69 -4.64 21.68
CA ASN A 128 48.06 -4.88 22.16
C ASN A 128 48.50 -3.61 22.89
N LEU A 129 48.79 -3.73 24.18
CA LEU A 129 49.30 -2.63 25.01
C LEU A 129 50.68 -3.02 25.54
N GLY A 130 51.71 -2.25 25.18
CA GLY A 130 53.11 -2.45 25.59
C GLY A 130 54.09 -1.98 24.51
N ASP A 131 55.18 -1.32 24.91
CA ASP A 131 56.20 -0.82 24.00
C ASP A 131 57.06 -1.97 23.44
N GLY A 132 57.14 -2.07 22.10
CA GLY A 132 58.02 -3.00 21.39
C GLY A 132 57.38 -4.26 20.79
N ASN A 133 56.05 -4.39 20.79
CA ASN A 133 55.39 -5.58 20.25
C ASN A 133 55.26 -5.56 18.71
N VAL A 134 55.62 -6.68 18.05
CA VAL A 134 55.35 -6.95 16.62
C VAL A 134 54.33 -8.08 16.51
N GLN A 135 53.19 -7.83 15.87
CA GLN A 135 52.14 -8.82 15.64
C GLN A 135 52.35 -9.53 14.29
N ILE A 136 52.61 -10.85 14.32
CA ILE A 136 52.60 -11.71 13.12
C ILE A 136 51.28 -12.49 13.15
N GLY A 137 50.30 -12.05 12.36
CA GLY A 137 49.02 -12.75 12.24
C GLY A 137 49.17 -14.03 11.41
N SER A 138 48.61 -15.15 11.88
CA SER A 138 48.38 -16.34 11.05
C SER A 138 46.88 -16.51 10.84
N ILE A 139 46.43 -16.49 9.59
CA ILE A 139 45.06 -16.79 9.22
C ILE A 139 44.99 -18.30 8.96
N GLY A 140 44.67 -19.06 10.01
CA GLY A 140 44.37 -20.48 9.90
C GLY A 140 42.89 -20.70 9.59
N GLY A 141 42.57 -21.19 8.40
CA GLY A 141 41.26 -21.77 8.12
C GLY A 141 41.24 -23.24 8.54
N SER A 142 40.22 -23.68 9.28
CA SER A 142 40.00 -25.11 9.51
C SER A 142 39.43 -25.74 8.23
N TYR A 143 40.28 -26.41 7.45
CA TYR A 143 39.82 -27.26 6.37
C TYR A 143 39.19 -28.52 6.96
N SER A 144 37.86 -28.61 6.92
CA SER A 144 37.11 -29.83 7.27
C SER A 144 36.83 -30.63 5.99
N ALA A 145 37.88 -31.11 5.33
CA ALA A 145 37.78 -32.10 4.26
C ALA A 145 38.28 -33.44 4.81
N VAL A 146 37.51 -34.51 4.60
CA VAL A 146 37.95 -35.88 4.91
C VAL A 146 39.26 -36.12 4.13
N PRO A 147 40.36 -36.53 4.78
CA PRO A 147 41.62 -36.75 4.07
C PRO A 147 41.41 -37.83 2.99
N PRO A 148 41.95 -37.66 1.76
CA PRO A 148 41.84 -38.68 0.74
C PRO A 148 42.44 -39.99 1.28
N LYS A 149 41.66 -41.07 1.19
CA LYS A 149 42.02 -42.39 1.72
C LYS A 149 43.38 -42.80 1.09
N PRO A 150 44.39 -43.17 1.89
CA PRO A 150 45.71 -43.51 1.34
C PRO A 150 45.59 -44.68 0.36
N ALA A 151 46.21 -44.54 -0.81
CA ALA A 151 46.20 -45.57 -1.85
C ALA A 151 46.80 -46.88 -1.31
N PRO A 152 46.22 -48.06 -1.65
CA PRO A 152 46.76 -49.33 -1.21
C PRO A 152 48.16 -49.52 -1.77
N ARG A 153 49.15 -49.76 -0.89
CA ARG A 153 50.50 -50.18 -1.28
C ARG A 153 50.41 -51.46 -2.13
N LYS A 154 50.83 -51.40 -3.40
CA LYS A 154 51.06 -52.60 -4.20
C LYS A 154 52.14 -53.43 -3.49
N LYS A 155 51.83 -54.69 -3.18
CA LYS A 155 52.83 -55.65 -2.71
C LYS A 155 53.77 -55.93 -3.88
N THR A 156 55.05 -55.63 -3.69
CA THR A 156 56.12 -56.05 -4.60
C THR A 156 56.28 -57.55 -4.44
N THR A 157 55.82 -58.33 -5.41
CA THR A 157 56.15 -59.76 -5.51
C THR A 157 57.55 -59.86 -6.12
N LYS A 158 58.43 -60.63 -5.47
CA LYS A 158 59.70 -61.10 -6.04
C LYS A 158 59.43 -62.09 -7.16
#